data_AF-K9FBD0-F1
#
_entry.id   AF-K9FBD0-F1
#
_cell.length_a   1.000
_cell.length_b   1.000
_cell.length_c   1.000
_cell.angle_alpha   90.00
_cell.angle_beta   90.00
_cell.angle_gamma   90.00
#
_symmetry.space_group_name_H-M   'P 1'
#
loop_
_entity.id
_entity.type
_entity.pdbx_description
1 polymer ?
#
loop_
_entity_poly.entity_id
_entity_poly.type
_entity_poly.pdbx_seq_one_letter_code
_entity_poly.pdbx_strand_id
1 'polypeptide(L)'
;MATPKITLYFDLGSPFACIAFHALRISPVFATCDIHYVPVSLRELFQFCQNTPPLAVKNKFQWINRERIYWARRFQVPMSEAIPEGFPASTSDVQLALCLLATQHPEKLVSIVDKLYRGFWVEGNSNVLTQSGFAAVFESELGAENTKQILDQIKSTEANAILDENTQQVFTSGAFGLPWFDCINADGAKESFWGIDHLGRLVDFLQLDASLDEAFRVLL
;
A
#
# COMPACT_ATOMS: atom_id res chain seq x y z
N MET A 1 21.02 -16.11 -11.70
CA MET A 1 19.60 -15.75 -11.83
C MET A 1 19.41 -14.37 -11.24
N ALA A 2 18.58 -13.53 -11.85
CA ALA A 2 18.35 -12.17 -11.33
C ALA A 2 17.49 -12.22 -10.07
N THR A 3 17.67 -11.25 -9.17
CA THR A 3 16.82 -11.10 -7.98
C THR A 3 15.38 -10.80 -8.42
N PRO A 4 14.37 -11.58 -7.99
CA PRO A 4 12.97 -11.28 -8.24
C PRO A 4 12.59 -9.89 -7.75
N LYS A 5 11.76 -9.17 -8.52
CA LYS A 5 11.32 -7.81 -8.21
C LYS A 5 9.83 -7.74 -8.00
N ILE A 6 9.41 -6.96 -7.02
CA ILE A 6 7.99 -6.68 -6.73
C ILE A 6 7.82 -5.17 -6.62
N THR A 7 6.91 -4.60 -7.39
CA THR A 7 6.42 -3.24 -7.19
C THR A 7 5.02 -3.31 -6.59
N LEU A 8 4.87 -2.91 -5.33
CA LEU A 8 3.58 -2.77 -4.67
C LEU A 8 3.06 -1.34 -4.84
N TYR A 9 1.95 -1.19 -5.57
CA TYR A 9 1.20 0.05 -5.61
C TYR A 9 0.16 0.08 -4.49
N PHE A 10 0.11 1.18 -3.75
CA PHE A 10 -0.71 1.26 -2.55
C PHE A 10 -1.34 2.63 -2.31
N ASP A 11 -2.45 2.60 -1.58
CA ASP A 11 -3.06 3.75 -0.95
C ASP A 11 -3.29 3.44 0.53
N LEU A 12 -3.01 4.41 1.40
CA LEU A 12 -3.21 4.27 2.85
C LEU A 12 -4.66 3.95 3.21
N GLY A 13 -5.60 4.31 2.34
CA GLY A 13 -7.03 4.07 2.49
C GLY A 13 -7.48 2.65 2.18
N SER A 14 -6.60 1.78 1.64
CA SER A 14 -6.91 0.38 1.39
C SER A 14 -6.43 -0.52 2.55
N PRO A 15 -7.34 -1.22 3.26
CA PRO A 15 -6.94 -2.16 4.30
C PRO A 15 -6.19 -3.37 3.72
N PHE A 16 -6.51 -3.79 2.50
CA PHE A 16 -5.81 -4.88 1.84
C PHE A 16 -4.40 -4.46 1.42
N ALA A 17 -4.19 -3.19 1.06
CA ALA A 17 -2.85 -2.69 0.78
C ALA A 17 -1.99 -2.61 2.05
N CYS A 18 -2.58 -2.26 3.19
CA CYS A 18 -1.92 -2.38 4.50
C CYS A 18 -1.46 -3.82 4.79
N ILE A 19 -2.31 -4.81 4.48
CA ILE A 19 -1.98 -6.24 4.69
C ILE A 19 -0.86 -6.68 3.74
N ALA A 20 -0.94 -6.33 2.45
CA ALA A 20 0.11 -6.60 1.48
C ALA A 20 1.45 -5.99 1.88
N PHE A 21 1.44 -4.71 2.28
CA PHE A 21 2.62 -4.00 2.74
C PHE A 21 3.28 -4.69 3.94
N HIS A 22 2.47 -5.14 4.91
CA HIS A 22 2.97 -5.90 6.06
C HIS A 22 3.55 -7.26 5.65
N ALA A 23 2.82 -8.03 4.84
CA ALA A 23 3.25 -9.36 4.38
C ALA A 23 4.59 -9.29 3.63
N LEU A 24 4.75 -8.35 2.69
CA LEU A 24 5.99 -8.15 1.94
C LEU A 24 7.19 -7.80 2.82
N ARG A 25 6.98 -7.17 3.98
CA ARG A 25 8.07 -6.78 4.89
C ARG A 25 8.44 -7.84 5.92
N ILE A 26 7.45 -8.59 6.40
CA ILE A 26 7.61 -9.46 7.58
C ILE A 26 7.73 -10.92 7.18
N SER A 27 7.09 -11.34 6.08
CA SER A 27 7.10 -12.74 5.67
C SER A 27 8.48 -13.14 5.13
N PRO A 28 9.08 -14.23 5.63
CA PRO A 28 10.36 -14.74 5.11
C PRO A 28 10.29 -15.17 3.65
N VAL A 29 9.08 -15.42 3.11
CA VAL A 29 8.85 -15.77 1.70
C VAL A 29 9.43 -14.70 0.76
N PHE A 30 9.35 -13.43 1.14
CA PHE A 30 9.77 -12.29 0.30
C PHE A 30 11.17 -11.76 0.65
N ALA A 31 11.89 -12.38 1.59
CA ALA A 31 13.16 -11.87 2.10
C ALA A 31 14.28 -11.73 1.04
N THR A 32 14.14 -12.44 -0.09
CA THR A 32 15.10 -12.39 -1.21
C THR A 32 14.65 -11.50 -2.37
N CYS A 33 13.49 -10.87 -2.27
CA CYS A 33 12.94 -10.00 -3.32
C CYS A 33 13.48 -8.56 -3.21
N ASP A 34 13.65 -7.91 -4.35
CA ASP A 34 13.82 -6.45 -4.44
C ASP A 34 12.43 -5.80 -4.53
N ILE A 35 12.03 -5.10 -3.47
CA ILE A 35 10.65 -4.62 -3.29
C ILE A 35 10.60 -3.09 -3.34
N HIS A 36 9.79 -2.57 -4.25
CA HIS A 36 9.52 -1.15 -4.45
C HIS A 36 8.09 -0.83 -4.04
N TYR A 37 7.91 0.29 -3.33
CA TYR A 37 6.59 0.74 -2.85
C TYR A 37 6.23 2.04 -3.54
N VAL A 38 5.09 2.06 -4.24
CA VAL A 38 4.66 3.21 -5.05
C VAL A 38 3.31 3.74 -4.54
N PRO A 39 3.28 4.94 -3.95
CA PRO A 39 2.02 5.58 -3.59
C PRO A 39 1.21 5.94 -4.84
N VAL A 40 -0.09 5.64 -4.83
CA VAL A 40 -1.03 5.96 -5.92
C VAL A 40 -2.36 6.48 -5.36
N SER A 41 -3.15 7.16 -6.18
CA SER A 41 -4.48 7.61 -5.78
C SER A 41 -5.52 6.53 -6.08
N LEU A 42 -6.04 5.85 -5.04
CA LEU A 42 -7.11 4.86 -5.23
C LEU A 42 -8.39 5.51 -5.78
N ARG A 43 -8.64 6.76 -5.39
CA ARG A 43 -9.80 7.52 -5.87
C ARG A 43 -9.72 7.79 -7.37
N GLU A 44 -8.59 8.28 -7.87
CA GLU A 44 -8.41 8.51 -9.31
C GLU A 44 -8.37 7.18 -10.09
N LEU A 45 -7.76 6.13 -9.55
CA LEU A 45 -7.78 4.81 -10.18
C LEU A 45 -9.21 4.31 -10.42
N PHE A 46 -10.11 4.47 -9.44
CA PHE A 46 -11.53 4.15 -9.65
C PHE A 46 -12.19 5.02 -10.72
N GLN A 47 -11.82 6.30 -10.84
CA GLN A 47 -12.34 7.16 -11.89
C GLN A 47 -11.87 6.71 -13.29
N PHE A 48 -10.57 6.42 -13.46
CA PHE A 48 -10.02 5.91 -14.71
C PHE A 48 -10.70 4.61 -15.16
N CYS A 49 -10.96 3.71 -14.21
CA CYS A 49 -11.64 2.44 -14.47
C CYS A 49 -13.16 2.55 -14.59
N GLN A 50 -13.76 3.72 -14.34
CA GLN A 50 -15.21 3.92 -14.21
C GLN A 50 -15.84 2.95 -13.18
N ASN A 51 -15.08 2.63 -12.13
CA ASN A 51 -15.50 1.70 -11.08
C ASN A 51 -16.33 2.43 -10.02
N THR A 52 -17.46 1.82 -9.63
CA THR A 52 -18.17 2.25 -8.42
C THR A 52 -17.34 1.85 -7.20
N PRO A 53 -16.93 2.80 -6.33
CA PRO A 53 -16.16 2.48 -5.14
C PRO A 53 -16.88 1.42 -4.29
N PRO A 54 -16.19 0.36 -3.82
CA PRO A 54 -16.84 -0.72 -3.08
C PRO A 54 -17.61 -0.25 -1.83
N LEU A 55 -17.15 0.83 -1.19
CA LEU A 55 -17.78 1.39 -0.01
C LEU A 55 -19.16 2.02 -0.30
N ALA A 56 -19.43 2.42 -1.54
CA ALA A 56 -20.74 2.91 -1.96
C ALA A 56 -21.78 1.77 -2.13
N VAL A 57 -21.33 0.50 -2.13
CA VAL A 57 -22.19 -0.68 -2.27
C VAL A 57 -22.31 -1.38 -0.92
N LYS A 58 -23.47 -1.26 -0.26
CA LYS A 58 -23.73 -1.77 1.10
C LYS A 58 -23.21 -3.20 1.34
N ASN A 59 -23.50 -4.12 0.43
CA ASN A 59 -23.08 -5.53 0.57
C ASN A 59 -21.56 -5.70 0.46
N LYS A 60 -20.90 -4.93 -0.42
CA LYS A 60 -19.43 -4.94 -0.53
C LYS A 60 -18.78 -4.33 0.69
N PHE A 61 -19.34 -3.26 1.26
CA PHE A 61 -18.83 -2.66 2.49
C PHE A 61 -18.77 -3.68 3.64
N GLN A 62 -19.86 -4.40 3.89
CA GLN A 62 -19.90 -5.43 4.94
C GLN A 62 -18.94 -6.59 4.65
N TRP A 63 -18.86 -7.01 3.38
CA TRP A 63 -17.92 -8.04 2.94
C TRP A 63 -16.47 -7.63 3.20
N ILE A 64 -16.06 -6.45 2.74
CA ILE A 64 -14.69 -5.93 2.90
C ILE A 64 -14.30 -5.85 4.37
N ASN A 65 -15.20 -5.40 5.25
CA ASN A 65 -14.89 -5.32 6.67
C ASN A 65 -14.64 -6.70 7.29
N ARG A 66 -15.36 -7.74 6.86
CA ARG A 66 -15.10 -9.11 7.32
C ARG A 66 -13.79 -9.65 6.75
N GLU A 67 -13.57 -9.45 5.45
CA GLU A 67 -12.39 -9.95 4.74
C GLU A 67 -11.10 -9.32 5.27
N ARG A 68 -11.07 -8.01 5.51
CA ARG A 68 -9.84 -7.37 6.04
C ARG A 68 -9.41 -7.98 7.37
N ILE A 69 -10.36 -8.36 8.23
CA ILE A 69 -10.06 -8.99 9.52
C ILE A 69 -9.59 -10.43 9.34
N TYR A 70 -10.26 -11.20 8.48
CA TYR A 70 -9.82 -12.56 8.16
C TYR A 70 -8.37 -12.58 7.69
N TRP A 71 -8.06 -11.75 6.68
CA TRP A 71 -6.74 -11.72 6.10
C TRP A 71 -5.69 -11.05 6.99
N ALA A 72 -6.05 -10.04 7.78
CA ALA A 72 -5.15 -9.47 8.77
C ALA A 72 -4.73 -10.53 9.80
N ARG A 73 -5.68 -11.30 10.35
CA ARG A 73 -5.37 -12.41 11.27
C ARG A 73 -4.50 -13.46 10.58
N ARG A 74 -4.77 -13.75 9.30
CA ARG A 74 -4.04 -14.75 8.52
C ARG A 74 -2.57 -14.38 8.34
N PHE A 75 -2.31 -13.14 7.95
CA PHE A 75 -0.97 -12.58 7.75
C PHE A 75 -0.40 -11.90 9.02
N GLN A 76 -1.00 -12.18 10.19
CA GLN A 76 -0.57 -11.68 11.50
C GLN A 76 -0.41 -10.14 11.59
N VAL A 77 -1.17 -9.42 10.78
CA VAL A 77 -1.26 -7.96 10.84
C VAL A 77 -2.10 -7.58 12.06
N PRO A 78 -1.61 -6.72 12.96
CA PRO A 78 -2.35 -6.31 14.17
C PRO A 78 -3.48 -5.30 13.85
N MET A 79 -4.26 -5.55 12.80
CA MET A 79 -5.33 -4.65 12.37
C MET A 79 -6.45 -4.55 13.40
N SER A 80 -6.97 -3.34 13.63
CA SER A 80 -8.12 -3.08 14.49
C SER A 80 -9.34 -3.84 14.03
N GLU A 81 -10.03 -4.51 14.96
CA GLU A 81 -11.31 -5.19 14.71
C GLU A 81 -12.40 -4.21 14.25
N ALA A 82 -12.40 -3.00 14.85
CA ALA A 82 -13.29 -1.92 14.44
C ALA A 82 -12.78 -1.27 13.15
N ILE A 83 -13.69 -0.73 12.35
CA ILE A 83 -13.30 0.16 11.25
C ILE A 83 -12.71 1.43 11.88
N PRO A 84 -11.61 1.99 11.34
CA PRO A 84 -11.06 3.25 11.84
C PRO A 84 -12.11 4.35 11.94
N GLU A 85 -12.04 5.16 12.99
CA GLU A 85 -12.95 6.29 13.15
C GLU A 85 -12.79 7.26 11.98
N GLY A 86 -13.90 7.73 11.39
CA GLY A 86 -13.86 8.63 10.23
C GLY A 86 -13.57 7.95 8.89
N PHE A 87 -13.59 6.61 8.81
CA PHE A 87 -13.46 5.90 7.54
C PHE A 87 -14.72 6.08 6.64
N PRO A 88 -14.56 6.36 5.33
CA PRO A 88 -13.29 6.58 4.62
C PRO A 88 -12.69 7.96 4.91
N ALA A 89 -11.45 7.97 5.40
CA ALA A 89 -10.68 9.19 5.61
C ALA A 89 -10.00 9.60 4.29
N SER A 90 -9.80 10.90 4.08
CA SER A 90 -9.05 11.39 2.92
C SER A 90 -7.57 11.00 3.04
N THR A 91 -7.02 10.47 1.95
CA THR A 91 -5.58 10.17 1.83
C THR A 91 -4.86 11.10 0.86
N SER A 92 -5.55 12.07 0.26
CA SER A 92 -5.01 12.89 -0.84
C SER A 92 -3.70 13.59 -0.46
N ASP A 93 -3.69 14.36 0.64
CA ASP A 93 -2.51 15.13 1.05
C ASP A 93 -1.35 14.23 1.49
N VAL A 94 -1.65 13.12 2.17
CA VAL A 94 -0.60 12.18 2.62
C VAL A 94 -0.03 11.37 1.46
N GLN A 95 -0.81 11.03 0.43
CA GLN A 95 -0.29 10.37 -0.77
C GLN A 95 0.62 11.28 -1.59
N LEU A 96 0.30 12.58 -1.68
CA LEU A 96 1.19 13.59 -2.27
C LEU A 96 2.50 13.71 -1.47
N ALA A 97 2.41 13.77 -0.14
CA ALA A 97 3.58 13.79 0.73
C ALA A 97 4.45 12.52 0.58
N LEU A 98 3.82 11.35 0.45
CA LEU A 98 4.52 10.08 0.23
C LEU A 98 5.20 10.01 -1.15
N CYS A 99 4.64 10.63 -2.19
CA CYS A 99 5.30 10.74 -3.51
C CYS A 99 6.58 11.57 -3.44
N LEU A 100 6.52 12.73 -2.77
CA LEU A 100 7.70 13.55 -2.53
C LEU A 100 8.73 12.81 -1.67
N LEU A 101 8.28 12.14 -0.61
CA LEU A 101 9.12 11.33 0.26
C LEU A 101 9.85 10.22 -0.53
N ALA A 102 9.14 9.51 -1.41
CA ALA A 102 9.72 8.46 -2.24
C ALA A 102 10.83 8.98 -3.18
N THR A 103 10.79 10.25 -3.54
CA THR A 103 11.80 10.89 -4.41
C THR A 103 12.95 11.48 -3.60
N GLN A 104 12.65 12.16 -2.49
CA GLN A 104 13.61 12.96 -1.73
C GLN A 104 14.32 12.15 -0.62
N HIS A 105 13.60 11.20 -0.01
CA HIS A 105 14.09 10.36 1.10
C HIS A 105 13.58 8.89 0.96
N PRO A 106 13.90 8.20 -0.15
CA PRO A 106 13.40 6.85 -0.42
C PRO A 106 13.71 5.85 0.71
N GLU A 107 14.83 6.02 1.42
CA GLU A 107 15.27 5.19 2.53
C GLU A 107 14.35 5.25 3.75
N LYS A 108 13.48 6.28 3.84
CA LYS A 108 12.52 6.49 4.92
C LYS A 108 11.08 6.14 4.55
N LEU A 109 10.80 5.89 3.27
CA LEU A 109 9.46 5.60 2.79
C LEU A 109 8.82 4.44 3.56
N VAL A 110 9.55 3.33 3.68
CA VAL A 110 9.03 2.11 4.31
C VAL A 110 8.75 2.32 5.80
N SER A 111 9.64 2.97 6.56
CA SER A 111 9.43 3.20 8.00
C SER A 111 8.28 4.17 8.26
N ILE A 112 8.13 5.21 7.44
CA ILE A 112 7.04 6.17 7.55
C ILE A 112 5.70 5.53 7.18
N VAL A 113 5.61 4.81 6.05
CA VAL A 113 4.38 4.12 5.63
C VAL A 113 3.93 3.10 6.69
N ASP A 114 4.86 2.39 7.32
CA ASP A 114 4.57 1.49 8.43
C ASP A 114 3.89 2.21 9.61
N LYS A 115 4.45 3.34 10.05
CA LYS A 115 3.88 4.13 11.14
C LYS A 115 2.50 4.70 10.78
N LEU A 116 2.30 5.14 9.54
CA LEU A 116 1.00 5.65 9.06
C LEU A 116 -0.06 4.54 9.02
N TYR A 117 0.29 3.38 8.47
CA TYR A 117 -0.59 2.21 8.47
C TYR A 117 -0.91 1.73 9.88
N ARG A 118 0.07 1.74 10.79
CA ARG A 118 -0.17 1.43 12.21
C ARG A 118 -1.14 2.42 12.83
N GLY A 119 -0.89 3.73 12.73
CA GLY A 119 -1.80 4.73 13.27
C GLY A 119 -3.23 4.60 12.74
N PHE A 120 -3.38 4.31 11.43
CA PHE A 120 -4.70 4.27 10.82
C PHE A 120 -5.41 2.94 10.99
N TRP A 121 -4.80 1.82 10.58
CA TRP A 121 -5.46 0.51 10.54
C TRP A 121 -5.26 -0.33 11.80
N VAL A 122 -4.18 -0.13 12.57
CA VAL A 122 -3.92 -0.86 13.81
C VAL A 122 -4.54 -0.13 15.00
N GLU A 123 -4.28 1.17 15.12
CA GLU A 123 -4.79 2.00 16.22
C GLU A 123 -6.19 2.58 15.93
N GLY A 124 -6.66 2.52 14.68
CA GLY A 124 -7.99 3.00 14.30
C GLY A 124 -8.12 4.53 14.26
N ASN A 125 -7.01 5.27 14.22
CA ASN A 125 -6.98 6.72 14.36
C ASN A 125 -6.77 7.42 13.01
N SER A 126 -7.84 7.94 12.41
CA SER A 126 -7.75 8.70 11.15
C SER A 126 -7.02 10.02 11.26
N ASN A 127 -6.80 10.57 12.47
CA ASN A 127 -6.04 11.81 12.63
C ASN A 127 -4.61 11.67 12.10
N VAL A 128 -4.04 10.45 12.07
CA VAL A 128 -2.71 10.20 11.51
C VAL A 128 -2.62 10.55 10.01
N LEU A 129 -3.74 10.58 9.30
CA LEU A 129 -3.81 10.92 7.87
C LEU A 129 -4.05 12.42 7.61
N THR A 130 -4.31 13.21 8.66
CA THR A 130 -4.38 14.67 8.55
C THR A 130 -2.98 15.26 8.41
N GLN A 131 -2.86 16.47 7.86
CA GLN A 131 -1.57 17.13 7.69
C GLN A 131 -0.76 17.21 9.00
N SER A 132 -1.38 17.55 10.13
CA SER A 132 -0.70 17.55 11.42
C SER A 132 -0.30 16.15 11.90
N GLY A 133 -1.14 15.15 11.65
CA GLY A 133 -0.87 13.76 12.03
C GLY A 133 0.31 13.16 11.27
N PHE A 134 0.30 13.21 9.93
CA PHE A 134 1.41 12.66 9.16
C PHE A 134 2.66 13.54 9.28
N ALA A 135 2.55 14.85 9.47
CA ALA A 135 3.69 15.70 9.79
C ALA A 135 4.44 15.20 11.04
N ALA A 136 3.73 14.88 12.13
CA ALA A 136 4.35 14.35 13.34
C ALA A 136 5.10 13.02 13.09
N VAL A 137 4.54 12.14 12.24
CA VAL A 137 5.21 10.90 11.84
C VAL A 137 6.48 11.19 11.04
N PHE A 138 6.40 12.08 10.05
CA PHE A 138 7.54 12.48 9.23
C PHE A 138 8.63 13.14 10.08
N GLU A 139 8.29 14.08 10.97
CA GLU A 139 9.24 14.73 11.88
C GLU A 139 9.98 13.72 12.76
N SER A 140 9.30 12.67 13.22
CA SER A 140 9.93 11.61 14.02
C SER A 140 10.99 10.80 13.26
N GLU A 141 10.94 10.77 11.94
CA GLU A 141 11.80 9.94 11.08
C GLU A 141 12.85 10.75 10.28
N LEU A 142 12.50 12.00 9.95
CA LEU A 142 13.27 12.90 9.08
C LEU A 142 13.82 14.14 9.81
N GLY A 143 13.25 14.49 10.96
CA GLY A 143 13.46 15.79 11.62
C GLY A 143 12.60 16.91 11.05
N ALA A 144 12.46 18.00 11.83
CA ALA A 144 11.56 19.10 11.53
C ALA A 144 11.84 19.82 10.21
N GLU A 145 13.12 19.99 9.85
CA GLU A 145 13.51 20.72 8.64
C GLU A 145 13.09 19.98 7.36
N ASN A 146 13.45 18.71 7.23
CA ASN A 146 13.10 17.89 6.07
C ASN A 146 11.57 17.71 5.97
N THR A 147 10.89 17.50 7.10
CA THR A 147 9.43 17.43 7.08
C THR A 147 8.81 18.73 6.57
N LYS A 148 9.30 19.89 7.06
CA LYS A 148 8.82 21.19 6.58
C LYS A 148 9.03 21.34 5.07
N GLN A 149 10.19 20.94 4.54
CA GLN A 149 10.48 20.99 3.10
C GLN A 149 9.47 20.18 2.27
N ILE A 150 9.13 18.96 2.71
CA ILE A 150 8.10 18.15 2.06
C ILE A 150 6.73 18.83 2.16
N LEU A 151 6.34 19.28 3.35
CA LEU A 151 5.03 19.91 3.61
C LEU A 151 4.80 21.17 2.79
N ASP A 152 5.83 22.00 2.60
CA ASP A 152 5.77 23.20 1.76
C ASP A 152 5.53 22.85 0.28
N GLN A 153 5.85 21.63 -0.15
CA GLN A 153 5.77 21.16 -1.53
C GLN A 153 4.58 20.24 -1.83
N ILE A 154 3.81 19.76 -0.84
CA ILE A 154 2.74 18.76 -1.09
C ILE A 154 1.67 19.26 -2.07
N LYS A 155 1.46 20.58 -2.17
CA LYS A 155 0.51 21.21 -3.11
C LYS A 155 1.18 21.77 -4.37
N SER A 156 2.44 21.46 -4.59
CA SER A 156 3.17 21.85 -5.79
C SER A 156 2.65 21.08 -7.01
N THR A 157 2.92 21.62 -8.20
CA THR A 157 2.66 20.90 -9.46
C THR A 157 3.45 19.61 -9.55
N GLU A 158 4.65 19.56 -8.96
CA GLU A 158 5.52 18.39 -8.96
C GLU A 158 4.91 17.23 -8.17
N ALA A 159 4.43 17.47 -6.94
CA ALA A 159 3.82 16.43 -6.12
C ALA A 159 2.59 15.80 -6.81
N ASN A 160 1.73 16.63 -7.41
CA ASN A 160 0.57 16.17 -8.18
C ASN A 160 1.01 15.38 -9.41
N ALA A 161 2.00 15.87 -10.16
CA ALA A 161 2.49 15.19 -11.35
C ALA A 161 3.03 13.78 -11.03
N ILE A 162 3.78 13.61 -9.93
CA ILE A 162 4.28 12.29 -9.52
C ILE A 162 3.12 11.34 -9.15
N LEU A 163 2.15 11.82 -8.37
CA LEU A 163 0.99 11.01 -7.98
C LEU A 163 0.13 10.61 -9.19
N ASP A 164 -0.11 11.55 -10.11
CA ASP A 164 -0.84 11.33 -11.35
C ASP A 164 -0.11 10.32 -12.24
N GLU A 165 1.21 10.47 -12.42
CA GLU A 165 2.03 9.56 -13.21
C GLU A 165 2.03 8.14 -12.63
N ASN A 166 2.24 7.99 -11.32
CA ASN A 166 2.18 6.70 -10.64
C ASN A 166 0.80 6.04 -10.82
N THR A 167 -0.28 6.82 -10.69
CA THR A 167 -1.66 6.32 -10.81
C THR A 167 -2.00 5.95 -12.26
N GLN A 168 -1.52 6.73 -13.23
CA GLN A 168 -1.67 6.45 -14.65
C GLN A 168 -0.86 5.22 -15.08
N GLN A 169 0.35 5.05 -14.54
CA GLN A 169 1.20 3.89 -14.79
C GLN A 169 0.50 2.61 -14.33
N VAL A 170 0.01 2.56 -13.08
CA VAL A 170 -0.65 1.36 -12.54
C VAL A 170 -1.99 1.08 -13.24
N PHE A 171 -2.72 2.11 -13.65
CA PHE A 171 -3.89 1.94 -14.51
C PHE A 171 -3.52 1.31 -15.86
N THR A 172 -2.43 1.78 -16.47
CA THR A 172 -1.93 1.26 -17.75
C THR A 172 -1.43 -0.17 -17.64
N SER A 173 -0.91 -0.58 -16.48
CA SER A 173 -0.57 -1.99 -16.20
C SER A 173 -1.80 -2.89 -15.95
N GLY A 174 -3.00 -2.32 -15.95
CA GLY A 174 -4.27 -3.05 -15.90
C GLY A 174 -4.96 -3.00 -14.54
N ALA A 175 -4.47 -2.19 -13.60
CA ALA A 175 -5.07 -2.13 -12.27
C ALA A 175 -6.46 -1.49 -12.27
N PHE A 176 -7.32 -2.05 -11.44
CA PHE A 176 -8.70 -1.59 -11.22
C PHE A 176 -9.07 -1.50 -9.73
N GLY A 177 -8.08 -1.71 -8.86
CA GLY A 177 -8.17 -1.63 -7.41
C GLY A 177 -6.80 -1.92 -6.79
N LEU A 178 -6.72 -1.82 -5.47
CA LEU A 178 -5.47 -1.99 -4.71
C LEU A 178 -5.63 -3.00 -3.57
N PRO A 179 -4.56 -3.72 -3.17
CA PRO A 179 -3.18 -3.60 -3.68
C PRO A 179 -3.04 -4.17 -5.09
N TRP A 180 -2.09 -3.62 -5.82
CA TRP A 180 -1.67 -4.13 -7.12
C TRP A 180 -0.17 -4.38 -7.08
N PHE A 181 0.25 -5.49 -7.68
CA PHE A 181 1.65 -5.91 -7.74
C PHE A 181 2.06 -6.02 -9.19
N ASP A 182 3.13 -5.33 -9.60
CA ASP A 182 3.84 -5.64 -10.83
C ASP A 182 5.12 -6.41 -10.47
N CYS A 183 5.29 -7.59 -11.05
CA CYS A 183 6.36 -8.52 -10.67
C CYS A 183 7.28 -8.83 -11.86
N ILE A 184 8.56 -9.02 -11.56
CA ILE A 184 9.55 -9.54 -12.51
C ILE A 184 10.22 -10.75 -11.88
N ASN A 185 10.11 -11.92 -12.51
CA ASN A 185 10.75 -13.13 -12.00
C ASN A 185 12.24 -13.20 -12.35
N ALA A 186 12.92 -14.24 -11.89
CA ALA A 186 14.35 -14.43 -12.07
C ALA A 186 14.81 -14.56 -13.55
N ASP A 187 13.89 -14.92 -14.45
CA ASP A 187 14.09 -15.06 -15.89
C ASP A 187 13.75 -13.77 -16.67
N GLY A 188 13.28 -12.72 -15.96
CA GLY A 188 12.88 -11.45 -16.56
C GLY A 188 11.45 -11.43 -17.12
N ALA A 189 10.67 -12.50 -16.92
CA ALA A 189 9.25 -12.48 -17.26
C ALA A 189 8.49 -11.53 -16.33
N LYS A 190 7.45 -10.88 -16.87
CA LYS A 190 6.63 -9.90 -16.15
C LYS A 190 5.20 -10.42 -16.00
N GLU A 191 4.63 -10.23 -14.82
CA GLU A 191 3.22 -10.56 -14.53
C GLU A 191 2.70 -9.62 -13.45
N SER A 192 1.40 -9.36 -13.48
CA SER A 192 0.75 -8.48 -12.50
C SER A 192 -0.33 -9.22 -11.71
N PHE A 193 -0.49 -8.84 -10.44
CA PHE A 193 -1.43 -9.48 -9.52
C PHE A 193 -2.25 -8.43 -8.78
N TRP A 194 -3.52 -8.73 -8.56
CA TRP A 194 -4.43 -7.88 -7.82
C TRP A 194 -4.90 -8.57 -6.55
N GLY A 195 -4.84 -7.86 -5.43
CA GLY A 195 -5.38 -8.35 -4.17
C GLY A 195 -4.43 -9.27 -3.42
N ILE A 196 -4.59 -9.26 -2.11
CA ILE A 196 -3.85 -10.11 -1.17
C ILE A 196 -4.19 -11.61 -1.28
N ASP A 197 -5.36 -11.93 -1.81
CA ASP A 197 -5.81 -13.30 -2.11
C ASP A 197 -5.11 -13.91 -3.33
N HIS A 198 -4.36 -13.11 -4.09
CA HIS A 198 -3.53 -13.56 -5.20
C HIS A 198 -2.05 -13.70 -4.84
N LEU A 199 -1.66 -13.47 -3.58
CA LEU A 199 -0.27 -13.60 -3.15
C LEU A 199 0.30 -15.02 -3.39
N GLY A 200 -0.53 -16.07 -3.35
CA GLY A 200 -0.07 -17.43 -3.70
C GLY A 200 0.37 -17.56 -5.15
N ARG A 201 -0.38 -16.96 -6.09
CA ARG A 201 0.00 -16.93 -7.51
C ARG A 201 1.25 -16.09 -7.77
N LEU A 202 1.40 -14.98 -7.03
CA LEU A 202 2.61 -14.16 -7.08
C LEU A 202 3.82 -14.97 -6.62
N VAL A 203 3.70 -15.67 -5.49
CA VAL A 203 4.76 -16.52 -4.95
C VAL A 203 5.14 -17.65 -5.90
N ASP A 204 4.16 -18.32 -6.50
CA ASP A 204 4.37 -19.36 -7.52
C ASP A 204 5.10 -18.79 -8.75
N PHE A 205 4.64 -17.66 -9.29
CA PHE A 205 5.26 -16.99 -10.45
C PHE A 205 6.72 -16.59 -10.20
N LEU A 206 7.02 -16.11 -8.98
CA LEU A 206 8.37 -15.74 -8.57
C LEU A 206 9.21 -16.94 -8.12
N GLN A 207 8.64 -18.14 -8.09
CA GLN A 207 9.27 -19.39 -7.62
C GLN A 207 9.82 -19.26 -6.18
N LEU A 208 9.07 -18.58 -5.30
CA LEU A 208 9.44 -18.42 -3.90
C LEU A 208 8.92 -19.61 -3.07
N ASP A 209 9.58 -19.90 -1.95
CA ASP A 209 9.17 -20.98 -1.05
C ASP A 209 8.04 -20.54 -0.12
N ALA A 210 6.80 -20.79 -0.53
CA ALA A 210 5.59 -20.51 0.25
C ALA A 210 5.54 -21.24 1.61
N SER A 211 6.30 -22.33 1.80
CA SER A 211 6.27 -23.11 3.04
C SER A 211 6.92 -22.38 4.22
N LEU A 212 7.70 -21.33 3.95
CA LEU A 212 8.35 -20.50 4.94
C LEU A 212 7.37 -19.67 5.79
N ASP A 213 6.14 -19.50 5.32
CA ASP A 213 5.10 -18.77 6.03
C ASP A 213 3.77 -19.53 5.96
N GLU A 214 3.28 -19.95 7.13
CA GLU A 214 2.04 -20.70 7.20
C GLU A 214 0.85 -19.92 6.65
N ALA A 215 0.90 -18.58 6.55
CA ALA A 215 -0.14 -17.73 5.95
C ALA A 215 -0.55 -18.17 4.54
N PHE A 216 0.38 -18.74 3.77
CA PHE A 216 0.17 -19.13 2.38
C PHE A 216 -0.60 -20.44 2.19
N ARG A 217 -0.81 -21.26 3.22
CA ARG A 217 -1.53 -22.55 3.07
C ARG A 217 -2.96 -22.45 2.52
N VAL A 218 -3.59 -21.28 2.56
CA VAL A 218 -4.95 -21.06 2.03
C VAL A 218 -4.93 -20.55 0.58
N LEU A 219 -3.73 -20.28 0.07
CA LEU A 219 -3.47 -19.69 -1.24
C LEU A 219 -2.80 -20.69 -2.22
N LEU A 220 -2.54 -21.91 -1.75
CA LEU A 220 -1.98 -23.05 -2.48
C LEU A 220 -3.05 -24.15 -2.62
#